data_AF-A6HPZ8-F1
#
_entry.id   AF-A6HPZ8-F1
#
_cell.length_a   1.000
_cell.length_b   1.000
_cell.length_c   1.000
_cell.angle_alpha   90.00
_cell.angle_beta   90.00
_cell.angle_gamma   90.00
#
_symmetry.space_group_name_H-M   'P 1'
#
loop_
_entity.id
_entity.type
_entity.pdbx_description
1 polymer ?
#
loop_
_entity_poly.entity_id
_entity_poly.type
_entity_poly.pdbx_seq_one_letter_code
_entity_poly.pdbx_strand_id
1 'polypeptide(L)'
;MNLSLLDFIRPLKISTEDFGKLWLSFANDVKQNIKISEPRVALASVLTELQQKLRLCVVDVIGSEGLLACKLLPSTPCILHCRVHADVVALWFRSSSSVLSDCLSCHCQKVMQTS
;
A
#
# COMPACT_ATOMS: atom_id res chain seq x y z
N MET A 1 -14.41 -21.99 9.15
CA MET A 1 -13.70 -21.35 8.03
C MET A 1 -13.49 -19.89 8.42
N ASN A 2 -12.25 -19.44 8.56
CA ASN A 2 -11.96 -18.05 8.92
C ASN A 2 -11.47 -17.32 7.66
N LEU A 3 -12.15 -16.23 7.31
CA LEU A 3 -11.85 -15.43 6.12
C LEU A 3 -11.01 -14.22 6.52
N SER A 4 -9.98 -13.93 5.73
CA SER A 4 -9.08 -12.79 5.93
C SER A 4 -9.24 -11.77 4.79
N LEU A 5 -8.74 -10.55 5.01
CA LEU A 5 -8.71 -9.53 3.97
C LEU A 5 -8.00 -10.02 2.69
N LEU A 6 -6.91 -10.78 2.84
CA LEU A 6 -6.08 -11.25 1.72
C LEU A 6 -6.81 -12.24 0.80
N ASP A 7 -7.88 -12.86 1.28
CA ASP A 7 -8.75 -13.72 0.45
C ASP A 7 -9.51 -12.89 -0.59
N PHE A 8 -9.76 -11.61 -0.30
CA PHE A 8 -10.53 -10.68 -1.14
C PHE A 8 -9.69 -9.59 -1.81
N ILE A 9 -8.42 -9.42 -1.45
CA ILE A 9 -7.52 -8.47 -2.12
C ILE A 9 -6.89 -9.10 -3.36
N ARG A 10 -6.85 -8.35 -4.46
CA ARG A 10 -6.12 -8.71 -5.69
C ARG A 10 -5.22 -7.55 -6.12
N PRO A 11 -4.06 -7.83 -6.75
CA PRO A 11 -3.26 -6.80 -7.37
C PRO A 11 -4.08 -6.06 -8.43
N LEU A 12 -3.94 -4.74 -8.48
CA LEU A 12 -4.59 -3.90 -9.48
C LEU A 12 -3.51 -3.31 -10.38
N LYS A 13 -3.41 -3.81 -11.61
CA LYS A 13 -2.51 -3.25 -12.63
C LYS A 13 -3.20 -2.06 -13.29
N ILE A 14 -2.60 -0.88 -13.12
CA ILE A 14 -3.06 0.39 -13.69
C ILE A 14 -1.83 1.18 -14.15
N SER A 15 -2.04 2.17 -15.01
CA SER A 15 -0.99 3.11 -15.41
C SER A 15 -0.74 4.15 -14.30
N THR A 16 0.42 4.82 -14.33
CA THR A 16 0.71 5.98 -13.47
C THR A 16 -0.32 7.11 -13.69
N GLU A 17 -0.82 7.28 -14.92
CA GLU A 17 -1.87 8.26 -15.24
C GLU A 17 -3.18 7.92 -14.53
N ASP A 18 -3.63 6.66 -14.59
CA ASP A 18 -4.87 6.23 -13.94
C ASP A 18 -4.74 6.24 -12.41
N PHE A 19 -3.55 5.93 -11.88
CA PHE A 19 -3.25 6.15 -10.47
C PHE A 19 -3.47 7.61 -10.09
N GLY A 20 -2.93 8.56 -10.88
CA GLY A 20 -3.12 9.99 -10.65
C GLY A 20 -4.59 10.43 -10.65
N LYS A 21 -5.38 9.93 -11.60
CA LYS A 21 -6.83 10.17 -11.64
C LYS A 21 -7.53 9.66 -10.38
N LEU A 22 -7.24 8.43 -9.97
CA LEU A 22 -7.81 7.84 -8.76
C LEU A 22 -7.39 8.59 -7.50
N TRP A 23 -6.13 9.00 -7.43
CA TRP A 23 -5.55 9.76 -6.32
C TRP A 23 -6.33 11.04 -6.06
N LEU A 24 -6.64 11.78 -7.12
CA LEU A 24 -7.43 13.01 -7.05
C LEU A 24 -8.90 12.76 -6.75
N SER A 25 -9.44 11.60 -7.15
CA SER A 25 -10.86 11.26 -6.97
C SER A 25 -11.25 10.82 -5.55
N PHE A 26 -10.31 10.22 -4.81
CA PHE A 26 -10.57 9.68 -3.48
C PHE A 26 -10.37 10.75 -2.40
N ALA A 27 -11.44 11.01 -1.63
CA ALA A 27 -11.42 11.92 -0.51
C ALA A 27 -10.99 11.27 0.81
N ASN A 28 -11.22 9.95 0.97
CA ASN A 28 -10.82 9.24 2.18
C ASN A 28 -9.34 8.93 2.11
N ASP A 29 -8.59 9.37 3.12
CA ASP A 29 -7.16 9.17 3.16
C ASP A 29 -6.68 8.72 4.54
N VAL A 30 -5.80 7.72 4.54
CA VAL A 30 -5.18 7.17 5.76
C VAL A 30 -3.68 7.31 5.61
N LYS A 31 -3.04 7.96 6.57
CA LYS A 31 -1.58 8.15 6.62
C LYS A 31 -1.02 7.45 7.82
N GLN A 32 0.05 6.69 7.63
CA GLN A 32 0.78 6.07 8.73
C GLN A 32 2.29 6.14 8.50
N ASN A 33 3.02 6.28 9.59
CA ASN A 33 4.47 6.16 9.63
C ASN A 33 4.81 4.91 10.45
N ILE A 34 5.49 3.96 9.83
CA ILE A 34 5.91 2.73 10.49
C ILE A 34 7.41 2.81 10.72
N LYS A 35 7.81 2.76 12.00
CA LYS A 35 9.21 2.61 12.36
C LYS A 35 9.64 1.17 12.13
N ILE A 36 10.74 0.99 11.43
CA ILE A 36 11.32 -0.31 11.10
C ILE A 36 12.59 -0.54 11.92
N SER A 37 12.86 -1.80 12.28
CA SER A 37 13.98 -2.17 13.15
C SER A 37 15.34 -1.98 12.48
N GLU A 38 15.38 -2.05 11.14
CA GLU A 38 16.60 -1.88 10.34
C GLU A 38 16.71 -0.43 9.83
N PRO A 39 17.64 0.37 10.39
CA PRO A 39 17.89 1.70 9.87
C PRO A 39 18.47 1.55 8.45
N ARG A 40 17.85 2.21 7.46
CA ARG A 40 18.22 2.19 6.02
C ARG A 40 17.69 1.01 5.20
N VAL A 41 16.47 0.52 5.46
CA VAL A 41 15.84 -0.39 4.50
C VAL A 41 15.77 0.27 3.12
N ALA A 42 16.08 -0.50 2.07
CA ALA A 42 15.87 -0.02 0.71
C ALA A 42 14.37 0.01 0.39
N LEU A 43 13.91 1.05 -0.34
CA LEU A 43 12.55 1.11 -0.85
C LEU A 43 12.18 -0.18 -1.61
N ALA A 44 13.10 -0.71 -2.42
CA ALA A 44 12.89 -1.95 -3.16
C ALA A 44 12.52 -3.14 -2.26
N SER A 45 13.12 -3.26 -1.08
CA SER A 45 12.80 -4.32 -0.12
C SER A 45 11.40 -4.11 0.46
N VAL A 46 11.06 -2.88 0.86
CA VAL A 46 9.71 -2.54 1.36
C VAL A 46 8.64 -2.86 0.32
N LEU A 47 8.84 -2.45 -0.93
CA LEU A 47 7.91 -2.71 -2.02
C LEU A 47 7.77 -4.21 -2.30
N THR A 48 8.86 -4.97 -2.23
CA THR A 48 8.86 -6.43 -2.39
C THR A 48 8.00 -7.09 -1.31
N GLU A 49 8.18 -6.72 -0.05
CA GLU A 49 7.39 -7.24 1.08
C GLU A 49 5.90 -6.93 0.92
N LEU A 50 5.55 -5.68 0.57
CA LEU A 50 4.17 -5.27 0.31
C LEU A 50 3.54 -6.05 -0.87
N GLN A 51 4.29 -6.24 -1.95
CA GLN A 51 3.83 -6.98 -3.11
C GLN A 51 3.59 -8.46 -2.78
N GLN A 52 4.56 -9.12 -2.12
CA GLN A 52 4.50 -10.55 -1.85
C GLN A 52 3.50 -10.91 -0.75
N LYS A 53 3.51 -10.18 0.37
CA LYS A 53 2.68 -10.51 1.54
C LYS A 53 1.26 -9.97 1.44
N LEU A 54 1.05 -8.84 0.76
CA LEU A 54 -0.27 -8.18 0.68
C LEU A 54 -0.89 -8.16 -0.71
N ARG A 55 -0.24 -8.77 -1.71
CA ARG A 55 -0.72 -8.84 -3.10
C ARG A 55 -0.98 -7.45 -3.71
N LEU A 56 -0.12 -6.49 -3.36
CA LEU A 56 -0.14 -5.16 -3.95
C LEU A 56 0.61 -5.16 -5.28
N CYS A 57 0.15 -4.37 -6.25
CA CYS A 57 0.89 -4.13 -7.49
C CYS A 57 1.73 -2.87 -7.32
N VAL A 58 3.04 -2.92 -7.58
CA VAL A 58 3.84 -1.71 -7.78
C VAL A 58 3.45 -1.11 -9.14
N VAL A 59 2.97 0.12 -9.12
CA VAL A 59 2.56 0.90 -10.30
C VAL A 59 3.76 1.63 -10.88
N ASP A 60 4.53 2.30 -10.02
CA ASP A 60 5.70 3.08 -10.42
C ASP A 60 6.68 3.26 -9.25
N VAL A 61 7.93 3.59 -9.56
CA VAL A 61 8.97 3.94 -8.58
C VAL A 61 9.64 5.24 -9.02
N ILE A 62 9.52 6.28 -8.19
CA ILE A 62 9.99 7.63 -8.48
C ILE A 62 10.96 8.05 -7.38
N GLY A 63 12.26 7.93 -7.63
CA GLY A 63 13.30 8.24 -6.64
C GLY A 63 13.17 7.35 -5.38
N SER A 64 12.90 7.98 -4.23
CA SER A 64 12.69 7.27 -2.95
C SER A 64 11.22 6.98 -2.64
N GLU A 65 10.35 7.07 -3.65
CA GLU A 65 8.90 6.87 -3.52
C GLU A 65 8.41 5.74 -4.44
N GLY A 66 7.39 5.03 -4.00
CA GLY A 66 6.72 3.97 -4.76
C GLY A 66 5.22 4.19 -4.76
N LEU A 67 4.61 3.98 -5.92
CA LEU A 67 3.16 3.98 -6.10
C LEU A 67 2.69 2.53 -6.14
N LEU A 68 1.67 2.18 -5.35
CA LEU A 68 1.11 0.84 -5.36
C LEU A 68 -0.41 0.86 -5.47
N ALA A 69 -0.97 -0.22 -6.01
CA ALA A 69 -2.41 -0.37 -6.18
C ALA A 69 -2.86 -1.82 -5.92
N CYS A 70 -4.04 -1.94 -5.33
CA CYS A 70 -4.78 -3.19 -5.23
C CYS A 70 -6.27 -2.92 -5.38
N LYS A 71 -7.06 -3.99 -5.36
CA LYS A 71 -8.51 -3.89 -5.28
C LYS A 71 -9.07 -4.92 -4.32
N LEU A 72 -10.11 -4.53 -3.59
CA LEU A 72 -11.01 -5.45 -2.93
C LEU A 72 -12.01 -5.99 -3.96
N LEU A 73 -12.23 -7.29 -3.96
CA LEU A 73 -13.22 -7.90 -4.84
C LEU A 73 -14.65 -7.38 -4.53
N PRO A 74 -15.48 -7.17 -5.56
CA PRO A 74 -15.18 -7.44 -6.97
C PRO A 74 -14.31 -6.36 -7.66
N SER A 75 -14.36 -5.09 -7.21
CA SER A 75 -13.75 -3.99 -7.98
C SER A 75 -13.35 -2.72 -7.20
N THR A 76 -13.42 -2.69 -5.87
CA THR A 76 -13.12 -1.45 -5.11
C THR A 76 -11.61 -1.18 -5.08
N PRO A 77 -11.09 -0.11 -5.72
CA PRO A 77 -9.66 0.17 -5.74
C PRO A 77 -9.18 0.67 -4.38
N CYS A 78 -7.95 0.33 -4.02
CA CYS A 78 -7.18 1.07 -3.04
C CYS A 78 -5.79 1.32 -3.61
N ILE A 79 -5.36 2.58 -3.55
CA ILE A 79 -4.05 3.01 -4.02
C ILE A 79 -3.28 3.53 -2.81
N LEU A 80 -1.96 3.37 -2.85
CA LEU A 80 -1.10 3.94 -1.83
C LEU A 80 0.18 4.53 -2.40
N HIS A 81 0.62 5.62 -1.78
CA HIS A 81 1.96 6.17 -1.93
C HIS A 81 2.82 5.67 -0.78
N CYS A 82 4.02 5.18 -1.09
CA CYS A 82 4.99 4.66 -0.14
C CYS A 82 6.26 5.47 -0.26
N ARG A 83 6.80 5.92 0.86
CA ARG A 83 8.09 6.60 0.92
C ARG A 83 8.93 6.05 2.06
N VAL A 84 10.19 5.79 1.78
CA VAL A 84 11.16 5.39 2.81
C VAL A 84 12.06 6.57 3.10
N HIS A 85 12.23 6.87 4.39
CA HIS A 85 13.16 7.89 4.86
C HIS A 85 13.78 7.42 6.18
N ALA A 86 15.11 7.27 6.20
CA ALA A 86 15.85 6.75 7.36
C ALA A 86 15.33 5.38 7.84
N ASP A 87 14.74 5.32 9.03
CA ASP A 87 14.14 4.14 9.68
C ASP A 87 12.60 4.22 9.71
N VAL A 88 12.01 4.99 8.81
CA VAL A 88 10.56 5.19 8.72
C VAL A 88 10.05 4.90 7.32
N VAL A 89 9.00 4.08 7.25
CA VAL A 89 8.17 3.88 6.06
C VAL A 89 6.89 4.69 6.23
N ALA A 90 6.75 5.75 5.43
CA ALA A 90 5.54 6.54 5.33
C ALA A 90 4.63 5.93 4.27
N LEU A 91 3.39 5.63 4.63
CA LEU A 91 2.36 5.08 3.75
C LEU A 91 1.14 5.98 3.75
N TRP A 92 0.63 6.29 2.56
CA TRP A 92 -0.57 7.07 2.36
C TRP A 92 -1.55 6.34 1.47
N PHE A 93 -2.64 5.84 2.06
CA PHE A 93 -3.69 5.08 1.38
C PHE A 93 -4.84 5.99 0.98
N ARG A 94 -5.44 5.69 -0.17
CA ARG A 94 -6.68 6.29 -0.65
C ARG A 94 -7.59 5.25 -1.29
N SER A 95 -8.88 5.36 -1.02
CA SER A 95 -9.92 4.53 -1.60
C SER A 95 -11.28 5.22 -1.47
N SER A 96 -12.27 4.80 -2.26
CA SER A 96 -13.67 5.12 -1.99
C SER A 96 -14.21 4.48 -0.71
N SER A 97 -13.50 3.48 -0.15
CA SER A 97 -13.81 2.85 1.13
C SER A 97 -12.76 3.21 2.18
N SER A 98 -13.14 3.97 3.22
CA SER A 98 -12.27 4.26 4.36
C SER A 98 -11.85 2.99 5.09
N VAL A 99 -12.80 2.07 5.32
CA VAL A 99 -12.56 0.77 5.96
C VAL A 99 -11.49 -0.05 5.23
N LEU A 100 -11.49 -0.06 3.89
CA LEU A 100 -10.47 -0.75 3.12
C LEU A 100 -9.08 -0.15 3.36
N SER A 101 -9.00 1.18 3.40
CA SER A 101 -7.75 1.89 3.68
C SER A 101 -7.23 1.60 5.09
N ASP A 102 -8.11 1.61 6.10
CA ASP A 102 -7.77 1.28 7.49
C ASP A 102 -7.30 -0.17 7.64
N CYS A 103 -8.02 -1.13 7.04
CA CYS A 103 -7.63 -2.53 7.08
C CYS A 103 -6.28 -2.77 6.40
N LEU A 104 -6.04 -2.19 5.22
CA LEU A 104 -4.74 -2.28 4.54
C LEU A 104 -3.62 -1.62 5.34
N SER A 105 -3.89 -0.47 5.96
CA SER A 105 -2.96 0.22 6.85
C SER A 105 -2.49 -0.71 7.98
N CYS A 106 -3.44 -1.33 8.69
CA CYS A 106 -3.17 -2.30 9.76
C CYS A 106 -2.38 -3.52 9.28
N HIS A 107 -2.70 -4.07 8.10
CA HIS A 107 -1.96 -5.17 7.51
C HIS A 107 -0.52 -4.80 7.10
N CYS A 108 -0.32 -3.60 6.55
CA CYS A 108 1.03 -3.09 6.22
C CYS A 108 1.87 -2.93 7.48
N GLN A 109 1.29 -2.40 8.57
CA GLN A 109 1.99 -2.28 9.84
C GLN A 109 2.47 -3.65 10.35
N LYS A 110 1.60 -4.65 10.34
CA LYS A 110 1.97 -6.02 10.74
C LYS A 110 3.12 -6.55 9.90
N VAL A 111 3.00 -6.47 8.57
CA VAL A 111 4.06 -6.94 7.67
C VAL A 111 5.38 -6.25 7.96
N MET A 112 5.40 -4.92 8.12
CA MET A 112 6.63 -4.16 8.31
C MET A 112 7.26 -4.30 9.70
N GLN A 113 6.49 -4.70 10.72
CA GLN A 113 7.00 -4.94 12.07
C GLN A 113 7.43 -6.40 12.29
N THR A 114 6.97 -7.33 11.46
CA THR A 114 7.34 -8.75 11.53
C THR A 114 8.33 -9.19 10.44
N SER A 115 8.82 -8.26 9.63
CA SER A 115 9.82 -8.55 8.59
C SER A 115 11.22 -8.25 9.09
#